data_AF-A0A7Y7NMX1-F1
#
_entry.id   AF-A0A7Y7NMX1-F1
#
_cell.length_a   1.000
_cell.length_b   1.000
_cell.length_c   1.000
_cell.angle_alpha   90.00
_cell.angle_beta   90.00
_cell.angle_gamma   90.00
#
_symmetry.space_group_name_H-M   'P 1'
#
loop_
_entity.id
_entity.type
_entity.pdbx_description
1 polymer ?
#
loop_
_entity_poly.entity_id
_entity_poly.type
_entity_poly.pdbx_seq_one_letter_code
_entity_poly.pdbx_strand_id
1 'polypeptide(L)'
;MSQNDPTISFKYIFKYDYNPVYINGAQGGISPRGEIIANFYLERQPLPNEITHAVNPDGSIGSNVIATDPENLNSLIIRYVSSGVVLNYQNARSLHSWLGDKIAELEKIIRVDDLSSGGELNNRQ
;
A
#
# COMPACT_ATOMS: atom_id res chain seq x y z
N MET A 1 -10.94 -37.91 35.84
CA MET A 1 -9.82 -37.03 35.47
C MET A 1 -10.08 -36.55 34.06
N SER A 2 -10.37 -35.25 33.85
CA SER A 2 -10.58 -34.72 32.51
C SER A 2 -9.23 -34.63 31.80
N GLN A 3 -9.05 -35.39 30.72
CA GLN A 3 -7.95 -35.15 29.79
C GLN A 3 -8.21 -33.77 29.17
N ASN A 4 -7.38 -32.79 29.50
CA ASN A 4 -7.38 -31.54 28.75
C ASN A 4 -6.82 -31.83 27.36
N ASP A 5 -7.57 -31.48 26.32
CA ASP A 5 -7.09 -31.53 24.94
C ASP A 5 -5.75 -30.78 24.82
N PRO A 6 -4.82 -31.25 23.96
CA PRO A 6 -3.56 -30.55 23.75
C PRO A 6 -3.85 -29.15 23.20
N THR A 7 -3.43 -28.12 23.96
CA THR A 7 -3.56 -26.72 23.57
C THR A 7 -2.22 -26.15 23.14
N ILE A 8 -2.24 -25.21 22.19
CA ILE A 8 -1.08 -24.45 21.74
C ILE A 8 -1.41 -22.96 21.71
N SER A 9 -0.49 -22.14 22.19
CA SER A 9 -0.61 -20.68 22.21
C SER A 9 0.36 -20.04 21.23
N PHE A 10 -0.14 -19.14 20.40
CA PHE A 10 0.68 -18.34 19.50
C PHE A 10 0.91 -16.96 20.12
N LYS A 11 2.16 -16.63 20.43
CA LYS A 11 2.56 -15.30 20.86
C LYS A 11 3.01 -14.49 19.65
N TYR A 12 2.34 -13.37 19.41
CA TYR A 12 2.74 -12.42 18.38
C TYR A 12 3.78 -11.46 18.96
N ILE A 13 4.92 -11.34 18.28
CA ILE A 13 6.02 -10.46 18.66
C ILE A 13 6.24 -9.49 17.51
N PHE A 14 6.07 -8.21 17.78
CA PHE A 14 6.31 -7.13 16.82
C PHE A 14 7.69 -6.53 17.07
N LYS A 15 8.34 -6.07 15.99
CA LYS A 15 9.51 -5.21 16.13
C LYS A 15 9.08 -3.86 16.71
N TYR A 16 10.02 -3.15 17.33
CA TYR A 16 9.78 -1.81 17.87
C TYR A 16 9.27 -0.83 16.79
N ASP A 17 9.76 -0.97 15.57
CA ASP A 17 9.43 -0.16 14.41
C ASP A 17 8.36 -0.80 13.50
N TYR A 18 7.59 -1.77 14.01
CA TYR A 18 6.50 -2.36 13.23
C TYR A 18 5.46 -1.29 12.91
N ASN A 19 5.38 -0.94 11.62
CA ASN A 19 4.46 0.04 11.11
C ASN A 19 3.81 -0.50 9.83
N PRO A 20 2.51 -0.84 9.85
CA PRO A 20 1.78 -1.16 8.63
C PRO A 20 1.90 0.00 7.64
N VAL A 21 2.16 -0.34 6.37
CA VAL A 21 2.31 0.64 5.30
C VAL A 21 1.17 0.51 4.32
N TYR A 22 0.66 1.65 3.86
CA TYR A 22 -0.28 1.66 2.74
C TYR A 22 0.46 1.31 1.45
N ILE A 23 -0.19 0.50 0.60
CA ILE A 23 0.37 0.01 -0.66
C ILE A 23 -0.66 0.20 -1.77
N ASN A 24 -0.19 0.47 -2.99
CA ASN A 24 -1.03 0.51 -4.19
C ASN A 24 -1.03 -0.83 -4.93
N GLY A 25 0.03 -1.61 -4.78
CA GLY A 25 0.16 -2.88 -5.47
C GLY A 25 1.41 -3.65 -5.07
N ALA A 26 1.66 -4.71 -5.83
CA ALA A 26 2.82 -5.57 -5.68
C ALA A 26 3.47 -5.82 -7.04
N GLN A 27 4.80 -5.88 -7.07
CA GLN A 27 5.57 -6.29 -8.24
C GLN A 27 6.54 -7.42 -7.88
N GLY A 28 6.60 -8.43 -8.73
CA GLY A 28 7.47 -9.57 -8.53
C GLY A 28 7.18 -10.70 -9.50
N GLY A 29 7.43 -11.93 -9.08
CA GLY A 29 7.33 -13.09 -9.95
C GLY A 29 7.74 -14.38 -9.27
N ILE A 30 7.90 -15.43 -10.06
CA ILE A 30 8.33 -16.75 -9.59
C ILE A 30 9.86 -16.83 -9.68
N SER A 31 10.50 -17.15 -8.57
CA SER A 31 11.94 -17.36 -8.50
C SER A 31 12.32 -18.67 -9.21
N PRO A 32 13.59 -18.86 -9.62
CA PRO A 32 14.06 -20.13 -10.16
C PRO A 32 13.89 -21.33 -9.20
N ARG A 33 13.61 -21.07 -7.91
CA ARG A 33 13.37 -22.10 -6.88
C ARG A 33 11.88 -22.43 -6.70
N GLY A 34 10.99 -21.82 -7.50
CA GLY A 34 9.54 -22.02 -7.39
C GLY A 34 8.88 -21.25 -6.25
N GLU A 35 9.55 -20.22 -5.72
CA GLU A 35 8.97 -19.32 -4.71
C GLU A 35 8.38 -18.09 -5.40
N ILE A 36 7.37 -17.49 -4.80
CA ILE A 36 6.80 -16.22 -5.24
C ILE A 36 7.46 -15.09 -4.46
N ILE A 37 8.02 -14.13 -5.19
CA ILE A 37 8.53 -12.87 -4.66
C ILE A 37 7.44 -11.82 -4.91
N ALA A 38 7.03 -11.10 -3.87
CA ALA A 38 6.11 -9.99 -3.95
C ALA A 38 6.67 -8.77 -3.22
N ASN A 39 6.99 -7.72 -3.98
CA ASN A 39 7.45 -6.44 -3.44
C ASN A 39 6.29 -5.45 -3.46
N PHE A 40 5.85 -5.01 -2.29
CA PHE A 40 4.74 -4.08 -2.18
C PHE A 40 5.23 -2.65 -2.35
N TYR A 41 4.50 -1.86 -3.12
CA TYR A 41 4.89 -0.50 -3.45
C TYR A 41 3.78 0.51 -3.23
N LEU A 42 4.19 1.74 -2.92
CA LEU A 42 3.38 2.95 -2.95
C LEU A 42 3.77 3.77 -4.19
N GLU A 43 2.79 4.18 -4.98
CA GLU A 43 2.96 5.07 -6.12
C GLU A 43 2.80 6.53 -5.67
N ARG A 44 3.79 7.36 -6.04
CA ARG A 44 3.74 8.80 -5.80
C ARG A 44 4.45 9.58 -6.90
N GLN A 45 4.12 10.87 -7.00
CA GLN A 45 4.94 11.80 -7.76
C GLN A 45 6.31 11.92 -7.06
N PRO A 46 7.41 11.92 -7.83
CA PRO A 46 8.72 12.28 -7.30
C PRO A 46 8.69 13.69 -6.69
N LEU A 47 9.52 13.89 -5.67
CA LEU A 47 9.85 15.23 -5.18
C LEU A 47 11.22 15.60 -5.74
N PRO A 48 11.45 16.86 -6.10
CA PRO A 48 12.77 17.29 -6.54
C PRO A 48 13.76 17.21 -5.39
N ASN A 49 15.02 16.89 -5.72
CA ASN A 49 16.12 16.95 -4.75
C ASN A 49 16.46 18.41 -4.44
N GLU A 50 16.39 19.26 -5.46
CA GLU A 50 16.70 20.68 -5.39
C GLU A 50 15.77 21.46 -6.33
N ILE A 51 15.37 22.64 -5.87
CA ILE A 51 14.65 23.64 -6.66
C ILE A 51 15.45 24.94 -6.58
N THR A 52 15.88 25.47 -7.72
CA THR A 52 16.61 26.75 -7.77
C THR A 52 15.66 27.87 -8.17
N HIS A 53 15.62 28.92 -7.35
CA HIS A 53 14.88 30.16 -7.63
C HIS A 53 15.84 31.27 -8.06
N ALA A 54 15.35 32.19 -8.89
CA ALA A 54 16.04 33.44 -9.12
C ALA A 54 16.06 34.30 -7.84
N VAL A 55 17.08 35.16 -7.69
CA VAL A 55 17.13 36.17 -6.63
C VAL A 55 16.92 37.55 -7.25
N ASN A 56 16.00 38.33 -6.68
CA ASN A 56 15.70 39.69 -7.12
C ASN A 56 16.85 40.64 -6.74
N PRO A 57 16.98 41.80 -7.41
CA PRO A 57 18.03 42.77 -7.09
C PRO A 57 18.00 43.31 -5.65
N ASP A 58 16.84 43.27 -5.00
CA ASP A 58 16.66 43.64 -3.59
C ASP A 58 17.03 42.52 -2.60
N GLY A 59 17.52 41.38 -3.11
CA GLY A 59 17.90 40.20 -2.32
C GLY A 59 16.74 39.27 -1.97
N SER A 60 15.51 39.57 -2.39
CA SER A 60 14.36 38.68 -2.16
C SER A 60 14.33 37.49 -3.13
N ILE A 61 13.60 36.42 -2.79
CA ILE A 61 13.44 35.25 -3.66
C ILE A 61 12.46 35.60 -4.79
N GLY A 62 12.89 35.42 -6.03
CA GLY A 62 12.07 35.59 -7.22
C GLY A 62 11.01 34.50 -7.35
N SER A 63 9.86 34.85 -7.95
CA SER A 63 8.71 33.94 -8.10
C SER A 63 8.96 32.77 -9.06
N ASN A 64 10.00 32.86 -9.90
CA ASN A 64 10.26 31.89 -10.95
C ASN A 64 11.25 30.83 -10.47
N VAL A 65 10.85 29.56 -10.56
CA VAL A 65 11.77 28.43 -10.53
C VAL A 65 12.54 28.44 -11.84
N ILE A 66 13.86 28.45 -11.77
CA ILE A 66 14.74 28.49 -12.95
C ILE A 66 15.41 27.15 -13.24
N ALA A 67 15.49 26.26 -12.23
CA ALA A 67 15.97 24.90 -12.39
C ALA A 67 15.33 23.96 -11.36
N THR A 68 15.24 22.69 -11.69
CA THR A 68 14.76 21.62 -10.81
C THR A 68 15.59 20.38 -11.08
N ASP A 69 16.10 19.75 -10.04
CA ASP A 69 16.86 18.50 -10.15
C ASP A 69 16.05 17.30 -9.65
N PRO A 70 15.89 16.23 -10.45
CA PRO A 70 16.24 16.13 -11.88
C PRO A 70 15.25 16.87 -12.80
N GLU A 71 15.72 17.32 -13.97
CA GLU A 71 14.89 18.08 -14.94
C GLU A 71 13.68 17.28 -15.47
N ASN A 72 13.79 15.95 -15.50
CA ASN A 72 12.75 15.06 -16.02
C ASN A 72 11.70 14.65 -14.98
N LEU A 73 11.63 15.33 -13.83
CA LEU A 73 10.76 15.00 -12.69
C LEU A 73 9.30 14.71 -13.11
N ASN A 74 8.74 15.54 -13.98
CA ASN A 74 7.33 15.46 -14.41
C ASN A 74 7.00 14.26 -15.31
N SER A 75 8.02 13.53 -15.77
CA SER A 75 7.86 12.35 -16.64
C SER A 75 7.94 11.03 -15.87
N LEU A 76 8.09 11.08 -14.54
CA LEU A 76 8.36 9.93 -13.70
C LEU A 76 7.23 9.70 -12.70
N ILE A 77 6.93 8.43 -12.44
CA ILE A 77 6.15 7.97 -11.29
C ILE A 77 7.07 7.10 -10.45
N ILE A 78 7.12 7.36 -9.15
CA ILE A 78 7.92 6.57 -8.22
C ILE A 78 7.07 5.44 -7.66
N ARG A 79 7.54 4.21 -7.84
CA ARG A 79 7.12 3.05 -7.04
C ARG A 79 8.07 2.87 -5.88
N TYR A 80 7.67 3.38 -4.72
CA TYR A 80 8.45 3.24 -3.49
C TYR A 80 8.17 1.89 -2.83
N VAL A 81 9.16 0.99 -2.87
CA VAL A 81 9.08 -0.35 -2.25
C VAL A 81 9.59 -0.26 -0.81
N SER A 82 8.69 -0.41 0.16
CA SER A 82 9.03 -0.37 1.59
C SER A 82 9.07 -1.76 2.24
N SER A 83 8.43 -2.76 1.62
CA SER A 83 8.34 -4.11 2.15
C SER A 83 8.20 -5.14 1.03
N GLY A 84 8.71 -6.34 1.27
CA GLY A 84 8.57 -7.47 0.36
C GLY A 84 8.57 -8.79 1.11
N VAL A 85 7.97 -9.79 0.48
CA VAL A 85 7.87 -11.16 1.03
C VAL A 85 8.27 -12.18 -0.03
N VAL A 86 8.80 -13.31 0.46
CA VAL A 86 9.05 -14.50 -0.34
C VAL A 86 8.17 -15.61 0.22
N LEU A 87 7.39 -16.23 -0.65
CA LEU A 87 6.40 -17.24 -0.29
C LEU A 87 6.67 -18.51 -1.09
N ASN A 88 6.63 -19.67 -0.42
CA ASN A 88 6.51 -20.92 -1.17
C ASN A 88 5.08 -21.06 -1.73
N TYR A 89 4.88 -22.06 -2.60
CA TYR A 89 3.59 -22.33 -3.22
C TYR A 89 2.44 -22.49 -2.20
N GLN A 90 2.66 -23.25 -1.13
CA GLN A 90 1.61 -23.53 -0.14
C GLN A 90 1.17 -22.26 0.60
N ASN A 91 2.13 -21.46 1.06
CA ASN A 91 1.88 -20.21 1.77
C ASN A 91 1.23 -19.18 0.85
N ALA A 92 1.65 -19.10 -0.41
CA ALA A 92 1.02 -18.23 -1.40
C ALA A 92 -0.44 -18.62 -1.65
N ARG A 93 -0.76 -19.91 -1.77
CA ARG A 93 -2.14 -20.38 -1.90
C ARG A 93 -3.00 -20.02 -0.69
N SER A 94 -2.49 -20.28 0.51
CA SER A 94 -3.20 -19.96 1.76
C SER A 94 -3.45 -18.47 1.89
N LEU A 95 -2.44 -17.64 1.59
CA LEU A 95 -2.56 -16.18 1.62
C LEU A 95 -3.57 -15.67 0.59
N HIS A 96 -3.51 -16.18 -0.65
CA HIS A 96 -4.45 -15.82 -1.71
C HIS A 96 -5.90 -16.14 -1.32
N SER A 97 -6.14 -17.34 -0.79
CA SER A 97 -7.49 -17.74 -0.35
C SER A 97 -8.00 -16.82 0.76
N TRP A 98 -7.19 -16.60 1.79
CA TRP A 98 -7.55 -15.73 2.90
C TRP A 98 -7.84 -14.28 2.43
N LEU A 99 -7.01 -13.74 1.54
CA LEU A 99 -7.22 -12.40 1.00
C LEU A 99 -8.50 -12.31 0.17
N GLY A 100 -8.78 -13.33 -0.65
CA GLY A 100 -10.02 -13.43 -1.42
C GLY A 100 -11.26 -13.46 -0.52
N ASP A 101 -11.22 -14.23 0.57
CA ASP A 101 -12.31 -14.28 1.55
C ASP A 101 -12.54 -12.91 2.21
N LYS A 102 -11.47 -12.19 2.55
CA LYS A 102 -11.54 -10.84 3.14
C LYS A 102 -12.08 -9.80 2.17
N ILE A 103 -11.70 -9.89 0.89
CA ILE A 103 -12.26 -9.02 -0.16
C ILE A 103 -13.76 -9.30 -0.32
N ALA A 104 -14.17 -10.56 -0.39
CA ALA A 104 -15.58 -10.94 -0.52
C ALA A 104 -16.43 -10.49 0.69
N GLU A 105 -15.87 -10.50 1.89
CA GLU A 105 -16.49 -9.93 3.09
C GLU A 105 -16.68 -8.42 2.95
N LEU A 106 -15.64 -7.69 2.51
CA LEU A 106 -15.69 -6.24 2.33
C LEU A 106 -16.69 -5.81 1.23
N GLU A 107 -16.73 -6.53 0.11
CA GLU A 107 -17.68 -6.26 -0.97
C GLU A 107 -19.14 -6.37 -0.53
N LYS A 108 -19.46 -7.29 0.38
CA LYS A 108 -20.81 -7.39 0.95
C LYS A 108 -21.17 -6.16 1.77
N ILE A 109 -20.21 -5.60 2.52
CA ILE A 109 -20.41 -4.38 3.31
C ILE A 109 -20.66 -3.19 2.39
N ILE A 110 -19.79 -2.99 1.39
CA ILE A 110 -19.91 -1.88 0.42
C ILE A 110 -21.28 -1.91 -0.29
N ARG A 111 -21.71 -3.09 -0.75
CA ARG A 111 -23.02 -3.23 -1.41
C ARG A 111 -24.20 -2.91 -0.49
N VAL A 112 -24.09 -3.20 0.81
CA VAL A 112 -25.15 -2.86 1.77
C VAL A 112 -25.22 -1.34 2.00
N ASP A 113 -24.08 -0.64 2.03
CA ASP A 113 -24.03 0.82 2.16
C ASP A 113 -24.59 1.56 0.92
N ASP A 114 -24.34 1.03 -0.28
CA ASP A 114 -24.92 1.57 -1.52
C ASP A 114 -26.46 1.41 -1.53
N LEU A 115 -26.97 0.30 -0.98
CA LEU A 115 -28.40 0.02 -0.87
C LEU A 115 -29.08 0.85 0.23
N SER A 116 -28.39 1.14 1.34
CA SER A 116 -28.93 1.95 2.43
C SER A 116 -28.96 3.45 2.07
N SER A 117 -27.95 3.94 1.34
CA SER A 117 -27.87 5.32 0.86
C SER A 117 -28.91 5.65 -0.23
N GLY A 118 -29.33 4.66 -1.03
CA GLY A 118 -30.39 4.82 -2.03
C GLY A 118 -31.82 4.87 -1.46
N GLY A 119 -32.02 4.42 -0.21
CA GLY A 119 -33.34 4.38 0.44
C GLY A 119 -33.81 5.71 1.04
N GLU A 120 -32.89 6.60 1.41
CA GLU A 120 -33.23 7.88 2.06
C GLU A 120 -33.74 8.95 1.08
N LEU A 121 -33.43 8.83 -0.22
CA LEU A 121 -33.84 9.80 -1.24
C LEU A 121 -35.31 9.63 -1.69
N ASN A 122 -35.94 8.48 -1.40
CA ASN A 122 -37.32 8.19 -1.84
C ASN A 122 -38.41 8.49 -0.78
N ASN A 123 -38.05 8.93 0.42
CA ASN A 123 -39.01 9.23 1.51
C ASN A 123 -39.14 10.73 1.83
N ARG A 124 -38.78 11.61 0.88
CA ARG A 124 -39.05 13.05 0.95
C ARG A 124 -39.93 13.50 -0.22
N GLN A 125 -41.18 13.07 -0.22
CA GLN A 125 -42.28 13.70 -0.97
C GLN A 125 -43.49 13.83 -0.05
#